data_AF-A0A817CQ11-F1
#
_entry.id   AF-A0A817CQ11-F1
#
_cell.length_a   1.000
_cell.length_b   1.000
_cell.length_c   1.000
_cell.angle_alpha   90.00
_cell.angle_beta   90.00
_cell.angle_gamma   90.00
#
_symmetry.space_group_name_H-M   'P 1'
#
loop_
_entity.id
_entity.type
_entity.pdbx_description
1 polymer ?
#
loop_
_entity_poly.entity_id
_entity_poly.type
_entity_poly.pdbx_seq_one_letter_code
_entity_poly.pdbx_strand_id
1 'polypeptide(L)'
;MDKDTRNRYSNGASSTFFSSQNSSMTTKKLVIKNLKTSALTLPPDYFDKIWPLLKQALEAILNGKNSPTNEEQLYRHIDHLCTTTTTNETNTSSPSLLYENLKIVLDDHIQTLRPPLLRLY
;
A
#
# COMPACT_ATOMS: atom_id res chain seq x y z
N MET A 1 59.89 27.24 30.32
CA MET A 1 58.86 27.61 31.30
C MET A 1 58.15 28.81 30.71
N ASP A 2 56.89 28.84 30.28
CA ASP A 2 55.74 27.93 30.22
C ASP A 2 54.75 28.58 29.19
N LYS A 3 54.15 27.82 28.26
CA LYS A 3 52.69 27.51 28.19
C LYS A 3 51.78 28.76 28.25
N ASP A 4 50.91 29.07 27.28
CA ASP A 4 49.89 28.21 26.68
C ASP A 4 49.37 28.76 25.34
N THR A 5 49.27 27.85 24.36
CA THR A 5 48.52 27.98 23.12
C THR A 5 47.02 27.84 23.40
N ARG A 6 46.21 28.91 23.28
CA ARG A 6 44.75 28.79 23.13
C ARG A 6 44.34 28.92 21.68
N ASN A 7 44.39 27.79 20.98
CA ASN A 7 43.68 27.59 19.73
C ASN A 7 42.18 27.43 20.05
N ARG A 8 41.38 28.48 19.82
CA ARG A 8 39.92 28.33 19.79
C ARG A 8 39.54 27.87 18.38
N TYR A 9 39.42 26.57 18.19
CA TYR A 9 38.58 26.05 17.11
C TYR A 9 37.13 26.38 17.45
N SER A 10 36.68 27.55 17.03
CA SER A 10 35.27 27.85 16.86
C SER A 10 34.76 26.98 15.71
N ASN A 11 34.26 25.79 16.03
CA ASN A 11 33.34 25.08 15.15
C ASN A 11 32.13 25.99 14.99
N GLY A 12 32.10 26.74 13.90
CA GLY A 12 30.91 27.41 13.40
C GLY A 12 29.89 26.34 13.03
N ALA A 13 29.19 25.83 14.03
CA ALA A 13 27.88 25.26 13.83
C ALA A 13 27.02 26.40 13.32
N SER A 14 26.95 26.54 12.00
CA SER A 14 25.90 27.27 11.30
C SER A 14 24.60 26.57 11.66
N SER A 15 24.09 26.87 12.84
CA SER A 15 22.71 26.71 13.21
C SER A 15 21.96 27.59 12.22
N THR A 16 21.49 26.98 11.14
CA THR A 16 20.47 27.56 10.29
C THR A 16 19.22 27.62 11.16
N PHE A 17 19.16 28.63 12.02
CA PHE A 17 17.94 29.02 12.67
C PHE A 17 16.98 29.36 11.54
N PHE A 18 16.00 28.48 11.30
CA PHE A 18 14.84 28.85 10.52
C PHE A 18 14.19 30.00 11.30
N SER A 19 14.43 31.24 10.87
CA SER A 19 13.70 32.37 11.39
C SER A 19 12.24 32.11 11.06
N SER A 20 11.46 31.75 12.08
CA SER A 20 10.00 31.70 11.99
C SER A 20 9.51 33.13 11.83
N GLN A 21 9.54 33.62 10.59
CA GLN A 21 8.80 34.81 10.22
C GLN A 21 7.34 34.41 10.15
N ASN A 22 6.57 34.90 11.11
CA ASN A 22 5.13 35.04 11.01
C ASN A 22 4.79 35.87 9.76
N SER A 23 4.57 35.22 8.62
CA SER A 23 3.96 35.83 7.45
C SER A 23 3.09 34.80 6.74
N SER A 24 1.78 35.00 6.86
CA SER A 24 0.69 34.39 6.08
C SER A 24 0.76 32.87 5.88
N MET A 25 -0.22 32.13 6.42
CA MET A 25 -0.38 30.68 6.20
C MET A 25 -0.56 30.38 4.69
N THR A 26 0.55 30.32 3.98
CA THR A 26 0.67 30.00 2.57
C THR A 26 1.47 28.72 2.50
N THR A 27 0.77 27.62 2.22
CA THR A 27 1.39 26.31 2.04
C THR A 27 2.36 26.38 0.86
N LYS A 28 3.67 26.22 1.12
CA LYS A 28 4.70 26.21 0.07
C LYS A 28 4.72 24.84 -0.61
N LYS A 29 4.44 24.79 -1.91
CA LYS A 29 4.49 23.55 -2.72
C LYS A 29 5.93 23.07 -2.85
N LEU A 30 6.18 21.81 -2.49
CA LEU A 30 7.46 21.14 -2.73
C LEU A 30 7.46 20.48 -4.12
N VAL A 31 8.58 20.56 -4.82
CA VAL A 31 8.81 19.90 -6.12
C VAL A 31 10.04 19.02 -6.01
N ILE A 32 9.88 17.71 -6.22
CA ILE A 32 10.99 16.76 -6.20
C ILE A 32 11.64 16.76 -7.58
N LYS A 33 12.91 17.17 -7.65
CA LYS A 33 13.69 17.15 -8.89
C LYS A 33 14.12 15.70 -9.19
N ASN A 34 13.95 15.25 -10.44
CA ASN A 34 14.26 13.88 -10.88
C ASN A 34 13.37 12.77 -10.28
N LEU A 35 12.12 13.06 -9.92
CA LEU A 35 11.18 12.01 -9.55
C LEU A 35 10.92 11.09 -10.75
N LYS A 36 11.38 9.84 -10.66
CA LYS A 36 11.13 8.83 -11.69
C LYS A 36 9.68 8.35 -11.56
N THR A 37 8.79 8.84 -12.41
CA THR A 37 7.38 8.41 -12.52
C THR A 37 7.22 6.92 -12.85
N SER A 38 8.25 6.30 -13.42
CA SER A 38 8.28 4.86 -13.75
C SER A 38 8.23 3.93 -12.53
N ALA A 39 8.53 4.42 -11.32
CA ALA A 39 8.45 3.60 -10.10
C ALA A 39 7.06 3.62 -9.44
N LEU A 40 6.21 4.57 -9.85
CA LEU A 40 4.86 4.75 -9.29
C LEU A 40 3.79 3.95 -10.04
N THR A 41 4.15 3.43 -11.23
CA THR A 41 3.25 2.63 -12.06
C THR A 41 3.45 1.16 -11.72
N LEU A 42 2.38 0.58 -11.19
CA LEU A 42 2.30 -0.85 -10.93
C LEU A 42 2.47 -1.63 -12.25
N PRO A 43 3.18 -2.77 -12.26
CA PRO A 43 3.18 -3.63 -13.42
C PRO A 43 1.73 -4.00 -13.79
N PRO A 44 1.37 -4.03 -15.08
CA PRO A 44 0.02 -4.34 -15.52
C PRO A 44 -0.47 -5.71 -15.00
N ASP A 45 0.45 -6.67 -14.85
CA ASP A 45 0.14 -8.04 -14.40
C ASP A 45 0.12 -8.19 -12.86
N TYR A 46 0.22 -7.10 -12.10
CA TYR A 46 0.26 -7.22 -10.63
C TYR A 46 -1.04 -7.79 -10.07
N PHE A 47 -2.19 -7.35 -10.60
CA PHE A 47 -3.48 -7.88 -10.18
C PHE A 47 -3.55 -9.40 -10.41
N ASP A 48 -3.14 -9.87 -11.58
CA ASP A 48 -3.18 -11.30 -11.94
C ASP A 48 -2.28 -12.17 -11.07
N LYS A 49 -1.20 -11.61 -10.54
CA LYS A 49 -0.29 -12.31 -9.62
C LYS A 49 -0.79 -12.34 -8.18
N ILE A 50 -1.43 -11.26 -7.74
CA ILE A 50 -1.88 -11.09 -6.35
C ILE A 50 -3.27 -11.70 -6.11
N TRP A 51 -4.17 -11.61 -7.10
CA TRP A 51 -5.53 -12.13 -6.98
C TRP A 51 -5.60 -13.61 -6.59
N PRO A 52 -4.79 -14.53 -7.17
CA PRO A 52 -4.78 -15.93 -6.77
C PRO A 52 -4.39 -16.16 -5.31
N LEU A 53 -3.42 -15.38 -4.79
CA LEU A 53 -2.98 -15.45 -3.39
C LEU A 53 -4.09 -15.00 -2.44
N LEU A 54 -4.79 -13.92 -2.80
CA LEU A 54 -5.94 -13.42 -2.06
C LEU A 54 -7.10 -14.41 -2.07
N LYS A 55 -7.41 -14.98 -3.24
CA LYS A 55 -8.45 -15.99 -3.41
C LYS A 55 -8.15 -17.24 -2.58
N GLN A 56 -6.91 -17.73 -2.60
CA GLN A 56 -6.51 -18.90 -1.81
C GLN A 56 -6.64 -18.65 -0.31
N ALA A 57 -6.21 -17.47 0.17
CA ALA A 57 -6.38 -17.09 1.57
C ALA A 57 -7.86 -17.01 1.96
N LEU A 58 -8.69 -16.43 1.09
CA LEU A 58 -10.14 -16.31 1.30
C LEU A 58 -10.81 -17.69 1.34
N GLU A 59 -10.50 -18.58 0.40
CA GLU A 59 -11.01 -19.95 0.40
C GLU A 59 -10.57 -20.75 1.63
N ALA A 60 -9.34 -20.55 2.11
CA ALA A 60 -8.88 -21.18 3.36
C ALA A 60 -9.74 -20.70 4.55
N ILE A 61 -9.96 -19.39 4.67
CA ILE A 61 -10.79 -18.79 5.72
C ILE A 61 -12.24 -19.31 5.64
N LEU A 62 -12.85 -19.28 4.45
CA LEU A 62 -14.23 -19.71 4.23
C LEU A 62 -14.44 -21.20 4.56
N ASN A 63 -13.44 -22.04 4.33
CA ASN A 63 -13.48 -23.46 4.68
C ASN A 63 -13.04 -23.75 6.13
N GLY A 64 -12.78 -22.72 6.94
CA GLY A 64 -12.32 -22.88 8.33
C GLY A 64 -10.91 -23.49 8.46
N LYS A 65 -10.08 -23.39 7.43
CA LYS A 65 -8.70 -23.89 7.40
C LYS A 65 -7.72 -22.75 7.70
N ASN A 66 -6.60 -23.09 8.33
CA ASN A 66 -5.50 -22.14 8.52
C ASN A 66 -4.89 -21.77 7.16
N SER A 67 -4.85 -20.47 6.87
CA SER A 67 -4.22 -19.94 5.66
C SER A 67 -2.70 -20.11 5.74
N PRO A 68 -2.04 -20.60 4.68
CA PRO A 68 -0.57 -20.63 4.59
C PRO A 68 0.02 -19.23 4.34
N THR A 69 -0.82 -18.24 3.98
CA THR A 69 -0.39 -16.89 3.63
C THR A 69 -0.36 -15.99 4.87
N ASN A 70 0.74 -15.24 5.03
CA ASN A 70 0.89 -14.27 6.11
C ASN A 70 -0.15 -13.13 5.97
N GLU A 71 -0.89 -12.85 7.04
CA GLU A 71 -1.97 -11.85 7.07
C GLU A 71 -1.49 -10.43 6.75
N GLU A 72 -0.30 -10.03 7.22
CA GLU A 72 0.24 -8.71 6.90
C GLU A 72 0.56 -8.56 5.41
N GLN A 73 1.03 -9.63 4.76
CA GLN A 73 1.23 -9.60 3.31
C GLN A 73 -0.11 -9.42 2.60
N LEU A 74 -1.17 -10.08 3.06
CA LEU A 74 -2.52 -9.92 2.52
C LEU A 74 -2.99 -8.46 2.61
N TYR A 75 -2.85 -7.84 3.78
CA TYR A 75 -3.21 -6.43 3.96
C TYR A 75 -2.40 -5.49 3.08
N ARG A 76 -1.08 -5.68 2.98
CA ARG A 76 -0.23 -4.88 2.09
C ARG A 76 -0.65 -4.99 0.63
N HIS A 77 -0.98 -6.20 0.18
CA HIS A 77 -1.46 -6.44 -1.18
C HIS A 77 -2.80 -5.76 -1.46
N ILE A 78 -3.76 -5.86 -0.53
CA ILE A 78 -5.07 -5.21 -0.66
C ILE A 78 -4.91 -3.68 -0.66
N ASP A 79 -4.12 -3.12 0.26
CA ASP A 79 -3.86 -1.68 0.31
C ASP A 79 -3.25 -1.17 -1.00
N HIS A 80 -2.28 -1.92 -1.54
CA HIS A 80 -1.68 -1.59 -2.83
C HIS A 80 -2.71 -1.63 -3.98
N LEU A 81 -3.56 -2.66 -4.05
CA LEU A 81 -4.61 -2.78 -5.07
C LEU A 81 -5.69 -1.69 -4.95
N CYS A 82 -6.03 -1.27 -3.74
CA CYS A 82 -7.05 -0.26 -3.46
C CYS A 82 -6.55 1.18 -3.73
N THR A 83 -5.26 1.44 -3.51
CA THR A 83 -4.64 2.76 -3.68
C THR A 83 -4.14 3.01 -5.10
N THR A 84 -3.85 1.96 -5.86
CA THR A 84 -3.43 2.08 -7.26
C THR A 84 -4.62 2.39 -8.15
N THR A 85 -4.82 3.67 -8.46
CA THR A 85 -5.61 4.06 -9.63
C THR A 85 -4.76 3.76 -10.86
N THR A 86 -5.16 2.78 -11.66
CA THR A 86 -4.57 2.52 -12.98
C THR A 86 -4.78 3.78 -13.82
N THR A 87 -3.76 4.63 -13.91
CA THR A 87 -3.82 5.96 -14.57
C THR A 87 -3.74 5.88 -16.10
N ASN A 88 -3.75 4.66 -16.64
CA ASN A 88 -3.68 4.33 -18.05
C ASN A 88 -5.06 3.88 -18.56
N GLU A 89 -5.86 4.85 -19.00
CA GLU A 89 -6.91 4.88 -20.07
C GLU A 89 -7.87 3.71 -20.33
N THR A 90 -7.80 2.57 -19.65
CA THR A 90 -8.80 1.51 -19.76
C THR A 90 -9.68 1.52 -18.51
N ASN A 91 -10.93 1.97 -18.70
CA ASN A 91 -11.98 2.13 -17.70
C ASN A 91 -12.24 0.87 -16.86
N THR A 92 -11.40 0.57 -15.87
CA THR A 92 -11.74 -0.36 -14.79
C THR A 92 -10.96 0.09 -13.56
N SER A 93 -11.67 0.70 -12.61
CA SER A 93 -11.09 1.07 -11.33
C SER A 93 -10.70 -0.21 -10.58
N SER A 94 -9.41 -0.33 -10.23
CA SER A 94 -8.86 -1.48 -9.49
C SER A 94 -9.67 -1.87 -8.23
N PRO A 95 -10.22 -0.91 -7.45
CA PRO A 95 -11.11 -1.25 -6.33
C PRO A 95 -12.43 -1.90 -6.75
N SER A 96 -13.01 -1.48 -7.88
CA SER A 96 -14.25 -2.07 -8.40
C SER A 96 -14.01 -3.50 -8.89
N LEU A 97 -12.89 -3.74 -9.57
CA LEU A 97 -12.51 -5.08 -10.01
C LEU A 97 -12.29 -6.02 -8.83
N LEU A 98 -11.62 -5.55 -7.77
CA LEU A 98 -11.43 -6.31 -6.54
C LEU A 98 -12.78 -6.70 -5.91
N TYR A 99 -13.70 -5.74 -5.79
CA TYR A 99 -15.01 -5.96 -5.18
C TYR A 99 -15.85 -6.98 -5.95
N GLU A 100 -15.95 -6.84 -7.27
CA GLU A 100 -16.72 -7.79 -8.10
C GLU A 100 -16.15 -9.21 -8.01
N ASN A 101 -14.83 -9.35 -8.04
CA ASN A 101 -14.19 -10.65 -7.90
C ASN A 101 -14.40 -11.27 -6.50
N LEU A 102 -14.35 -10.48 -5.43
CA LEU A 102 -14.66 -10.94 -4.08
C LEU A 102 -16.11 -11.43 -3.96
N LYS A 103 -17.05 -10.68 -4.55
CA LYS A 103 -18.46 -11.05 -4.57
C LYS A 103 -18.69 -12.39 -5.26
N ILE A 104 -18.04 -12.63 -6.41
CA ILE A 104 -18.14 -13.90 -7.14
C ILE A 104 -17.67 -15.07 -6.26
N VAL A 105 -16.53 -14.92 -5.56
CA VAL A 105 -16.01 -16.00 -4.69
C VAL A 105 -16.96 -16.29 -3.53
N LEU A 106 -17.56 -15.26 -2.93
CA LEU A 106 -18.54 -15.43 -1.86
C LEU A 106 -19.83 -16.10 -2.35
N ASP A 107 -20.36 -15.67 -3.50
CA ASP A 107 -21.55 -16.25 -4.10
C ASP A 107 -21.32 -17.73 -4.46
N ASP A 108 -20.16 -18.07 -5.02
CA ASP A 108 -19.77 -19.45 -5.33
C ASP A 108 -19.65 -20.32 -4.06
N HIS A 109 -19.08 -19.78 -2.99
CA HIS A 109 -19.01 -20.48 -1.71
C HIS A 109 -20.40 -20.75 -1.12
N ILE A 110 -21.30 -19.76 -1.14
CA ILE A 110 -22.69 -19.93 -0.70
C ILE A 110 -23.43 -20.95 -1.57
N GLN A 111 -23.22 -20.92 -2.89
CA GLN A 111 -23.80 -21.92 -3.80
C GLN A 111 -23.29 -23.33 -3.53
N THR A 112 -22.01 -23.48 -3.17
CA THR A 112 -21.41 -24.77 -2.79
C THR A 112 -21.99 -25.30 -1.47
N LEU A 113 -22.32 -24.42 -0.53
CA LEU A 113 -22.99 -24.77 0.72
C LEU A 113 -24.49 -25.12 0.55
N ARG A 114 -25.12 -24.72 -0.56
CA ARG A 114 -26.55 -24.97 -0.82
C ARG A 114 -26.92 -26.45 -1.04
N PRO A 115 -26.26 -27.22 -1.92
CA PRO A 115 -26.61 -28.63 -2.15
C PRO A 115 -26.55 -29.54 -0.90
N PRO A 116 -25.61 -29.40 0.05
CA PRO A 116 -25.65 -30.22 1.27
C PRO A 116 -26.85 -29.89 2.18
N LEU A 117 -27.35 -28.65 2.18
CA LEU A 117 -28.52 -28.26 2.99
C LEU A 117 -29.85 -28.78 2.42
N LEU A 118 -29.93 -29.00 1.10
CA LEU A 118 -31.11 -29.56 0.43
C LEU A 118 -31.18 -31.10 0.48
N ARG A 119 -30.11 -31.78 0.89
CA ARG A 119 -30.10 -33.25 1.11
C ARG A 119 -30.49 -33.66 2.53
N LEU A 120 -30.63 -32.70 3.44
CA LEU A 120 -31.01 -32.94 4.84
C LEU A 120 -32.52 -32.76 5.09
N TYR A 121 -33.32 -32.63 4.04
CA TYR A 121 -34.78 -32.55 4.11
C TYR A 121 -35.43 -33.59 3.20
#